data_AF-A0A967CWY2-F1
#
_entry.id   AF-A0A967CWY2-F1
#
_cell.length_a   1.000
_cell.length_b   1.000
_cell.length_c   1.000
_cell.angle_alpha   90.00
_cell.angle_beta   90.00
_cell.angle_gamma   90.00
#
_symmetry.space_group_name_H-M   'P 1'
#
loop_
_entity.id
_entity.type
_entity.pdbx_description
1 polymer ?
#
loop_
_entity_poly.entity_id
_entity_poly.type
_entity_poly.pdbx_seq_one_letter_code
_entity_poly.pdbx_strand_id
1 'polypeptide(L)'
;MIKLTFCLRRLPHLTHEQFHDYWLNHHGPLVRSVMKDIRVKRYVQTHSLGEPALSAGLQAARGAPEPYDGIAELYWESREELAAVAADPLAQKAGAMLLRDERNFIDLANSPLWYNEEHEIISLDEVRNAR
;
A
#
# COMPACT_ATOMS: atom_id res chain seq x y z
N MET A 1 11.05 3.91 11.84
CA MET A 1 10.95 4.08 10.38
C MET A 1 9.70 4.87 10.06
N ILE A 2 9.71 5.71 9.02
CA ILE A 2 8.52 6.39 8.52
C ILE A 2 7.81 5.47 7.52
N LYS A 3 6.49 5.34 7.65
CA LYS A 3 5.63 4.58 6.74
C LYS A 3 4.78 5.52 5.91
N LEU A 4 4.52 5.19 4.65
CA LEU A 4 3.42 5.72 3.86
C LEU A 4 2.36 4.62 3.76
N THR A 5 1.14 4.93 4.21
CA THR A 5 -0.02 4.06 4.03
C THR A 5 -0.81 4.58 2.83
N PHE A 6 -1.19 3.70 1.91
CA PHE A 6 -2.00 4.01 0.74
C PHE A 6 -3.20 3.07 0.68
N CYS A 7 -4.39 3.57 1.04
CA CYS A 7 -5.63 2.80 0.97
C CYS A 7 -6.14 2.82 -0.46
N LEU A 8 -6.24 1.65 -1.09
CA LEU A 8 -6.51 1.52 -2.52
C LEU A 8 -7.97 1.23 -2.79
N ARG A 9 -8.57 2.02 -3.69
CA ARG A 9 -9.74 1.62 -4.45
C ARG A 9 -9.32 1.28 -5.87
N ARG A 10 -9.81 0.15 -6.37
CA ARG A 10 -9.63 -0.22 -7.78
C ARG A 10 -10.45 0.67 -8.70
N LEU A 11 -10.09 0.74 -9.97
CA LEU A 11 -10.95 1.36 -10.97
C LEU A 11 -12.32 0.65 -11.04
N PRO A 12 -13.43 1.37 -11.30
CA PRO A 12 -14.78 0.78 -11.25
C PRO A 12 -14.98 -0.42 -12.19
N HIS A 13 -14.32 -0.39 -13.35
CA HIS A 13 -14.44 -1.42 -14.38
C HIS A 13 -13.69 -2.73 -14.08
N LEU A 14 -12.94 -2.79 -12.98
CA LEU A 14 -11.83 -3.74 -12.86
C LEU A 14 -12.01 -5.06 -12.10
N THR A 15 -13.13 -5.55 -11.61
CA THR A 15 -13.17 -6.73 -10.67
C THR A 15 -12.11 -6.75 -9.54
N HIS A 16 -12.29 -7.63 -8.56
CA HIS A 16 -11.32 -7.71 -7.45
C HIS A 16 -10.07 -8.49 -7.85
N GLU A 17 -10.28 -9.61 -8.53
CA GLU A 17 -9.22 -10.50 -9.00
C GLU A 17 -8.28 -9.82 -10.00
N GLN A 18 -8.80 -9.09 -10.99
CA GLN A 18 -7.94 -8.41 -11.97
C GLN A 18 -7.12 -7.30 -11.32
N PHE A 19 -7.70 -6.57 -10.36
CA PHE A 19 -6.98 -5.56 -9.59
C PHE A 19 -5.84 -6.19 -8.78
N HIS A 20 -6.10 -7.27 -8.04
CA HIS A 20 -5.08 -7.97 -7.25
C HIS A 20 -3.99 -8.58 -8.13
N ASP A 21 -4.36 -9.23 -9.22
CA ASP A 21 -3.39 -9.82 -10.15
C ASP A 21 -2.48 -8.74 -10.73
N TYR A 22 -3.03 -7.65 -11.24
CA TYR A 22 -2.23 -6.53 -11.75
C TYR A 22 -1.33 -5.94 -10.64
N TRP A 23 -1.88 -5.71 -9.46
CA TRP A 23 -1.13 -5.09 -8.37
C TRP A 23 0.03 -5.97 -7.89
N LEU A 24 -0.18 -7.28 -7.75
CA LEU A 24 0.83 -8.22 -7.28
C LEU A 24 1.84 -8.59 -8.36
N ASN A 25 1.36 -8.95 -9.55
CA ASN A 25 2.16 -9.59 -10.60
C ASN A 25 2.69 -8.61 -11.65
N HIS A 26 2.16 -7.38 -11.72
CA HIS A 26 2.68 -6.33 -12.61
C HIS A 26 3.32 -5.18 -11.82
N HIS A 27 2.52 -4.51 -10.98
CA HIS A 27 2.98 -3.33 -10.25
C HIS A 27 4.01 -3.70 -9.17
N GLY A 28 3.86 -4.83 -8.48
CA GLY A 28 4.84 -5.33 -7.50
C GLY A 28 6.27 -5.45 -8.06
N PRO A 29 6.48 -6.17 -9.18
CA PRO A 29 7.75 -6.20 -9.88
C PRO A 29 8.25 -4.83 -10.33
N LEU A 30 7.36 -3.95 -10.78
CA LEU A 30 7.73 -2.58 -11.16
C LEU A 30 8.29 -1.79 -9.98
N VAL A 31 7.61 -1.80 -8.82
CA VAL A 31 8.11 -1.18 -7.57
C VAL A 31 9.47 -1.76 -7.19
N ARG A 32 9.62 -3.08 -7.25
CA ARG A 32 10.91 -3.74 -6.97
C ARG A 32 12.02 -3.27 -7.91
N SER A 33 11.72 -3.03 -9.19
CA SER A 33 12.71 -2.61 -10.18
C SER A 33 13.31 -1.22 -9.87
N VAL A 34 12.53 -0.33 -9.24
CA VAL A 34 12.97 1.03 -8.87
C VAL A 34 13.22 1.23 -7.38
N MET A 35 13.19 0.16 -6.58
CA MET A 35 13.26 0.26 -5.11
C MET A 35 14.49 1.02 -4.61
N LYS A 36 15.62 0.94 -5.34
CA LYS A 36 16.86 1.65 -5.02
C LYS A 36 16.75 3.15 -5.30
N ASP A 37 16.08 3.53 -6.38
CA ASP A 37 15.89 4.93 -6.77
C ASP A 37 14.98 5.65 -5.78
N ILE A 38 13.91 5.00 -5.33
CA ILE A 38 12.99 5.54 -4.31
C ILE A 38 13.43 5.26 -2.86
N ARG A 39 14.56 4.56 -2.69
CA ARG A 39 15.21 4.20 -1.41
C ARG A 39 14.30 3.55 -0.37
N VAL A 40 13.26 2.85 -0.84
CA VAL A 40 12.29 2.16 0.01
C VAL A 40 12.96 0.97 0.71
N LYS A 41 12.68 0.80 2.01
CA LYS A 41 13.27 -0.26 2.84
C LYS A 41 12.36 -1.47 2.97
N ARG A 42 11.05 -1.26 2.86
CA ARG A 42 10.01 -2.29 2.89
C ARG A 42 8.83 -1.83 2.06
N TYR A 43 8.29 -2.76 1.28
CA TYR A 43 7.04 -2.58 0.54
C TYR A 43 6.12 -3.76 0.84
N VAL A 44 4.91 -3.49 1.29
CA VAL A 44 3.90 -4.50 1.60
C VAL A 44 2.64 -4.20 0.81
N GLN A 45 2.06 -5.24 0.22
CA GLN A 45 0.71 -5.19 -0.33
C GLN A 45 -0.20 -6.02 0.57
N THR A 46 -1.20 -5.38 1.18
CA THR A 46 -2.24 -6.03 1.97
C THR A 46 -3.51 -6.06 1.12
N HIS A 47 -3.74 -7.19 0.47
CA HIS A 47 -4.93 -7.39 -0.36
C HIS A 47 -6.11 -7.70 0.55
N SER A 48 -7.27 -7.06 0.32
CA SER A 48 -8.50 -7.49 1.00
C SER A 48 -8.88 -8.92 0.56
N LEU A 49 -9.56 -9.67 1.40
CA LEU A 49 -9.87 -11.08 1.11
C LEU A 49 -10.92 -11.29 0.02
N GLY A 50 -11.61 -10.24 -0.42
CA GLY A 50 -12.67 -10.36 -1.42
C GLY A 50 -13.93 -11.07 -0.91
N GLU A 51 -14.07 -11.21 0.41
CA GLU A 51 -15.17 -11.89 1.08
C GLU A 51 -15.96 -10.91 1.98
N PRO A 52 -16.89 -10.10 1.43
CA PRO A 52 -17.63 -9.10 2.19
C PRO A 52 -18.39 -9.69 3.39
N ALA A 53 -18.89 -10.92 3.25
CA ALA A 53 -19.64 -11.60 4.31
C ALA A 53 -18.83 -11.77 5.61
N LEU A 54 -17.51 -11.95 5.54
CA LEU A 54 -16.65 -12.08 6.73
C LEU A 54 -16.58 -10.81 7.56
N SER A 55 -16.73 -9.64 6.93
CA SER A 55 -16.61 -8.32 7.58
C SER A 55 -17.94 -7.58 7.72
N ALA A 56 -19.03 -8.09 7.14
CA ALA A 56 -20.34 -7.44 7.13
C ALA A 56 -20.85 -7.08 8.54
N GLY A 57 -20.72 -8.00 9.50
CA GLY A 57 -21.11 -7.72 10.89
C GLY A 57 -20.28 -6.61 11.54
N LEU A 58 -18.97 -6.56 11.25
CA LEU A 58 -18.06 -5.53 11.76
C LEU A 58 -18.38 -4.15 11.17
N GLN A 59 -18.71 -4.11 9.87
CA GLN A 59 -19.09 -2.90 9.17
C GLN A 59 -20.42 -2.35 9.72
N ALA A 60 -21.44 -3.21 9.78
CA ALA A 60 -22.77 -2.85 10.26
C ALA A 60 -22.75 -2.32 11.70
N ALA A 61 -22.00 -2.99 12.60
CA ALA A 61 -21.89 -2.57 14.00
C ALA A 61 -21.30 -1.16 14.19
N ARG A 62 -20.57 -0.63 13.21
CA ARG A 62 -19.90 0.67 13.28
C ARG A 62 -20.53 1.74 12.39
N GLY A 63 -21.49 1.37 11.54
CA GLY A 63 -21.93 2.23 10.44
C GLY A 63 -20.75 2.65 9.55
N ALA A 64 -19.77 1.74 9.38
CA ALA A 64 -18.54 2.04 8.66
C ALA A 64 -18.77 2.10 7.15
N PRO A 65 -17.96 2.87 6.41
CA PRO A 65 -18.02 2.90 4.95
C PRO A 65 -17.59 1.55 4.35
N GLU A 66 -17.72 1.43 3.02
CA GLU A 66 -17.21 0.29 2.27
C GLU A 66 -15.70 0.11 2.48
N PRO A 67 -15.22 -1.13 2.67
CA PRO A 67 -13.79 -1.41 2.80
C PRO A 67 -13.03 -1.03 1.52
N TYR A 68 -11.73 -0.78 1.69
CA TYR A 68 -10.81 -0.61 0.56
C TYR A 68 -10.46 -1.97 -0.05
N ASP A 69 -10.07 -1.97 -1.33
CA ASP A 69 -9.65 -3.19 -2.04
C ASP A 69 -8.29 -3.71 -1.54
N GLY A 70 -7.49 -2.84 -0.92
CA GLY A 70 -6.28 -3.20 -0.19
C GLY A 70 -5.52 -1.99 0.37
N ILE A 71 -4.35 -2.25 0.97
CA ILE A 71 -3.45 -1.23 1.51
C ILE A 71 -2.04 -1.48 0.98
N ALA A 72 -1.41 -0.45 0.40
CA ALA A 72 0.02 -0.45 0.11
C ALA A 72 0.77 0.25 1.25
N GLU A 73 1.87 -0.35 1.70
CA GLU A 73 2.70 0.20 2.77
C GLU A 73 4.15 0.32 2.30
N LEU A 74 4.70 1.53 2.33
CA LEU A 74 6.08 1.81 1.96
C LEU A 74 6.83 2.39 3.15
N TYR A 75 8.09 1.98 3.37
CA TYR A 75 8.86 2.38 4.55
C TYR A 75 10.19 3.04 4.16
N TRP A 76 10.54 4.09 4.88
CA TRP A 76 11.83 4.79 4.81
C TRP A 76 12.46 4.90 6.20
N GLU A 77 13.78 5.09 6.23
CA GLU A 77 14.54 5.12 7.48
C GLU A 77 14.12 6.29 8.38
N SER A 78 14.08 7.49 7.80
CA SER A 78 13.81 8.73 8.51
C SER A 78 13.11 9.77 7.64
N ARG A 79 12.76 10.92 8.25
CA ARG A 79 12.16 12.06 7.54
C ARG A 79 13.17 12.76 6.64
N GLU A 80 14.44 12.78 7.04
CA GLU A 80 15.55 13.32 6.25
C GLU A 80 15.76 12.52 4.97
N GLU A 81 15.67 11.18 5.06
CA GLU A 81 15.75 10.30 3.90
C GLU A 81 14.58 10.56 2.93
N LEU A 82 13.36 10.74 3.45
CA LEU A 82 12.20 11.11 2.63
C LEU A 82 12.40 12.44 1.90
N ALA A 83 12.93 13.46 2.59
CA ALA A 83 13.23 14.75 1.97
C ALA A 83 14.30 14.63 0.89
N ALA A 84 15.35 13.82 1.12
CA ALA A 84 16.38 13.54 0.14
C ALA A 84 15.82 12.81 -1.09
N VAL A 85 14.95 11.81 -0.90
CA VAL A 85 14.25 11.11 -1.99
C VAL A 85 13.40 12.08 -2.81
N ALA A 86 12.65 12.98 -2.16
CA ALA A 86 11.80 13.95 -2.86
C ALA A 86 12.62 14.93 -3.75
N ALA A 87 13.85 15.23 -3.37
CA ALA A 87 14.75 16.10 -4.12
C ALA A 87 15.57 15.39 -5.20
N ASP A 88 15.61 14.06 -5.21
CA ASP A 88 16.43 13.26 -6.12
C ASP A 88 15.76 13.09 -7.50
N PRO A 89 16.39 13.55 -8.61
CA PRO A 89 15.81 13.42 -9.95
C PRO A 89 15.53 11.97 -10.38
N LEU A 90 16.33 10.99 -9.90
CA LEU A 90 16.09 9.58 -10.20
C LEU A 90 14.83 9.08 -9.49
N ALA A 91 14.66 9.46 -8.23
CA ALA A 91 13.46 9.14 -7.46
C ALA A 91 12.21 9.80 -8.06
N GLN A 92 12.31 11.05 -8.52
CA GLN A 92 11.22 11.75 -9.20
C GLN A 92 10.80 11.03 -10.49
N LYS A 93 11.78 10.58 -11.29
CA LYS A 93 11.51 9.79 -12.50
C LYS A 93 10.86 8.44 -12.17
N ALA A 94 11.36 7.75 -11.15
CA ALA A 94 10.78 6.49 -10.68
C ALA A 94 9.34 6.70 -10.18
N GLY A 95 9.09 7.73 -9.37
CA GLY A 95 7.76 8.08 -8.87
C GLY A 95 6.78 8.42 -10.00
N ALA A 96 7.23 9.16 -11.02
CA ALA A 96 6.39 9.45 -12.20
C ALA A 96 6.04 8.19 -13.00
N MET A 97 6.97 7.22 -13.07
CA MET A 97 6.72 5.92 -13.71
C MET A 97 5.70 5.09 -12.91
N LEU A 98 5.85 5.03 -11.58
CA LEU A 98 4.89 4.35 -10.70
C LEU A 98 3.51 4.99 -10.79
N LEU A 99 3.41 6.30 -10.67
CA LEU A 99 2.15 7.03 -10.79
C LEU A 99 1.47 6.81 -12.15
N ARG A 100 2.25 6.69 -13.23
CA ARG A 100 1.69 6.38 -14.55
C ARG A 100 1.10 4.98 -14.59
N ASP A 101 1.77 4.00 -13.98
CA ASP A 101 1.28 2.62 -13.90
C ASP A 101 0.06 2.49 -12.98
N GLU A 102 0.06 3.19 -11.85
CA GLU A 102 -1.06 3.24 -10.89
C GLU A 102 -2.38 3.67 -11.55
N ARG A 103 -2.33 4.59 -12.53
CA ARG A 103 -3.52 5.03 -13.29
C ARG A 103 -4.19 3.92 -14.09
N ASN A 104 -3.52 2.79 -14.33
CA ASN A 104 -4.10 1.65 -15.03
C ASN A 104 -5.04 0.82 -14.15
N PHE A 105 -4.91 0.91 -12.82
CA PHE A 105 -5.66 0.01 -11.92
C PHE A 105 -6.21 0.65 -10.64
N ILE A 106 -5.73 1.83 -10.24
CA ILE A 106 -6.15 2.53 -9.02
C ILE A 106 -7.05 3.72 -9.35
N ASP A 107 -8.17 3.82 -8.65
CA ASP A 107 -8.95 5.06 -8.56
C ASP A 107 -8.25 6.03 -7.59
N LEU A 108 -7.28 6.78 -8.12
CA LEU A 108 -6.41 7.65 -7.33
C LEU A 108 -7.18 8.70 -6.52
N ALA A 109 -8.30 9.21 -7.03
CA ALA A 109 -9.07 10.25 -6.34
C ALA A 109 -9.76 9.74 -5.07
N ASN A 110 -10.12 8.45 -5.05
CA ASN A 110 -10.79 7.79 -3.93
C ASN A 110 -9.86 6.86 -3.13
N SER A 111 -8.54 6.98 -3.35
CA SER A 111 -7.50 6.21 -2.68
C SER A 111 -6.61 7.15 -1.85
N PRO A 112 -6.88 7.33 -0.54
CA PRO A 112 -6.08 8.24 0.28
C PRO A 112 -4.71 7.64 0.64
N LEU A 113 -3.68 8.51 0.67
CA LEU A 113 -2.36 8.16 1.18
C LEU A 113 -1.82 9.20 2.17
N TRP A 114 -1.11 8.75 3.20
CA TRP A 114 -0.54 9.61 4.24
C TRP A 114 0.65 8.95 4.94
N TYR A 115 1.50 9.77 5.58
CA TYR A 115 2.65 9.28 6.33
C TYR A 115 2.28 8.94 7.78
N ASN A 116 2.95 7.92 8.31
CA ASN A 116 2.70 7.30 9.61
C ASN A 116 3.99 6.92 10.33
N GLU A 117 3.86 6.71 11.64
CA GLU A 117 4.80 5.98 12.47
C GLU A 117 4.12 4.69 12.94
N GLU A 118 4.84 3.57 12.89
CA GLU A 118 4.33 2.26 13.27
C GLU A 118 4.73 1.94 14.71
N HIS A 119 3.74 1.61 15.54
CA HIS A 119 3.94 1.13 16.90
C HIS A 119 3.39 -0.29 17.00
N GLU A 120 4.28 -1.28 17.07
CA GLU A 120 3.88 -2.67 17.27
C GLU A 120 3.58 -2.92 18.75
N ILE A 121 2.34 -3.31 19.05
CA ILE A 121 1.89 -3.58 20.44
C ILE A 121 2.00 -5.06 20.80
N ILE A 122 1.77 -5.95 19.81
CA ILE A 122 1.91 -7.40 19.93
C ILE A 122 2.56 -7.88 18.63
N SER A 123 3.72 -8.53 18.72
CA SER A 123 4.42 -9.05 17.53
C SER A 123 4.09 -10.51 17.24
N LEU A 124 4.23 -10.93 15.98
CA LEU A 124 4.06 -12.34 15.62
C LEU A 124 5.09 -13.24 16.31
N ASP A 125 6.31 -12.73 16.51
CA ASP A 125 7.39 -13.47 17.16
C ASP A 125 7.11 -13.64 18.66
N GLU A 126 6.57 -12.61 19.33
CA GLU A 126 6.08 -12.72 20.70
C GLU A 126 5.03 -13.83 20.83
N VAL A 127 4.00 -13.84 19.97
CA VAL A 127 2.93 -14.85 20.03
C VAL A 127 3.42 -16.26 19.71
N ARG A 128 4.36 -16.40 18.77
CA ARG A 128 4.95 -17.70 18.41
C ARG A 128 5.79 -18.28 19.54
N ASN A 129 6.51 -17.43 20.27
CA ASN A 129 7.37 -17.84 21.38
C ASN A 129 6.62 -18.01 22.71
N ALA A 130 5.37 -17.56 22.79
CA ALA A 130 4.49 -17.72 23.96
C ALA A 130 3.74 -19.07 23.99
N ARG A 131 3.97 -19.96 23.01
CA ARG A 131 3.39 -21.31 22.92
C ARG A 131 4.45 -22.37 23.17
#